data_AF-A0A2N8S5J4-F1
#
_entry.id   AF-A0A2N8S5J4-F1
#
_cell.length_a   1.000
_cell.length_b   1.000
_cell.length_c   1.000
_cell.angle_alpha   90.00
_cell.angle_beta   90.00
_cell.angle_gamma   90.00
#
_symmetry.space_group_name_H-M   'P 1'
#
loop_
_entity.id
_entity.type
_entity.pdbx_description
1 polymer ?
#
loop_
_entity_poly.entity_id
_entity_poly.type
_entity_poly.pdbx_seq_one_letter_code
_entity_poly.pdbx_strand_id
1 'polypeptide(L)'
;NSGVEAAIDLAGIVAHVTLLEFGEELRADAVLQRKLQSLPNVTILKMAQTTEVQGDGQKVTGLLYKDRNNDAVHTVELEGIFVQIGLLPNSDWLKGSVELSRFGEIIVDAKGQTSIPGVFAAGDVTTVPYKQIVIALGEGAKASLSAFDHLIRSSAPA
;
A
#
# COMPACT_ATOMS: atom_id res chain seq x y z
N ASN A 1 7.22 -2.48 4.43
CA ASN A 1 6.88 -3.84 3.99
C ASN A 1 6.47 -3.88 2.52
N SER A 2 5.41 -3.19 2.10
CA SER A 2 4.83 -3.31 0.74
C SER A 2 5.84 -3.28 -0.42
N GLY A 3 6.75 -2.29 -0.48
CA GLY A 3 7.75 -2.23 -1.55
C GLY A 3 8.73 -3.40 -1.59
N VAL A 4 9.12 -3.94 -0.43
CA VAL A 4 10.03 -5.10 -0.34
C VAL A 4 9.30 -6.39 -0.71
N GLU A 5 8.05 -6.56 -0.26
CA GLU A 5 7.21 -7.71 -0.65
C GLU A 5 6.94 -7.73 -2.15
N ALA A 6 6.58 -6.58 -2.73
CA ALA A 6 6.37 -6.44 -4.17
C ALA A 6 7.64 -6.74 -4.97
N ALA A 7 8.81 -6.30 -4.50
CA ALA A 7 10.07 -6.61 -5.17
C ALA A 7 10.42 -8.10 -5.11
N ILE A 8 10.15 -8.78 -3.98
CA ILE A 8 10.32 -10.24 -3.85
C ILE A 8 9.38 -10.98 -4.79
N ASP A 9 8.11 -10.56 -4.86
CA ASP A 9 7.09 -11.17 -5.71
C ASP A 9 7.47 -11.02 -7.21
N LEU A 10 7.76 -9.79 -7.64
CA LEU A 10 8.16 -9.49 -9.01
C LEU A 10 9.43 -10.23 -9.42
N ALA A 11 10.42 -10.36 -8.53
CA ALA A 11 11.68 -11.04 -8.83
C ALA A 11 11.49 -12.53 -9.17
N GLY A 12 10.36 -13.16 -8.81
CA GLY A 12 10.00 -14.50 -9.25
C GLY A 12 9.46 -14.60 -10.69
N ILE A 13 9.16 -13.46 -11.32
CA ILE A 13 8.43 -13.38 -12.60
C ILE A 13 9.26 -12.62 -13.66
N VAL A 14 9.95 -11.55 -13.27
CA VAL A 14 10.66 -10.65 -14.20
C VAL A 14 12.16 -10.96 -14.27
N ALA A 15 12.81 -10.44 -15.33
CA ALA A 15 14.24 -10.62 -15.53
C ALA A 15 15.11 -10.00 -14.42
N HIS A 16 14.76 -8.79 -13.96
CA HIS A 16 15.49 -8.08 -12.90
C HIS A 16 14.58 -7.06 -12.21
N VAL A 17 14.80 -6.83 -10.91
CA VAL A 17 14.12 -5.81 -10.11
C VAL A 17 15.14 -4.84 -9.50
N THR A 18 14.93 -3.54 -9.66
CA THR A 18 15.68 -2.51 -8.95
C THR A 18 14.76 -1.85 -7.93
N LEU A 19 15.05 -2.03 -6.64
CA LEU A 19 14.32 -1.36 -5.55
C LEU A 19 15.04 -0.06 -5.16
N LEU A 20 14.33 1.06 -5.27
CA LEU A 20 14.81 2.37 -4.81
C LEU A 20 14.19 2.68 -3.44
N GLU A 21 15.06 2.92 -2.45
CA GLU A 21 14.71 3.38 -1.11
C GLU A 21 15.19 4.83 -0.96
N PHE A 22 14.27 5.71 -0.56
CA PHE A 22 14.54 7.13 -0.40
C PHE A 22 15.47 7.40 0.80
N GLY A 23 15.34 6.62 1.86
CA GLY A 23 16.14 6.72 3.09
C GLY A 23 17.46 5.95 3.04
N GLU A 24 18.20 6.01 4.15
CA GLU A 24 19.48 5.31 4.34
C GLU A 24 19.30 3.80 4.59
N GLU A 25 18.11 3.40 5.01
CA GLU A 25 17.79 2.03 5.39
C GLU A 25 16.39 1.63 4.91
N LEU A 26 16.22 0.35 4.60
CA LEU A 26 14.90 -0.22 4.33
C LEU A 26 14.13 -0.29 5.66
N ARG A 27 12.90 0.23 5.66
CA ARG A 27 12.00 0.15 6.83
C ARG A 27 11.19 -1.14 6.93
N ALA A 28 11.45 -2.11 6.06
CA ALA A 28 10.74 -3.38 6.06
C ALA A 28 11.24 -4.33 7.16
N ASP A 29 10.44 -5.33 7.52
CA ASP A 29 10.83 -6.33 8.50
C ASP A 29 12.14 -7.05 8.10
N ALA A 30 12.99 -7.34 9.09
CA ALA A 30 14.33 -7.89 8.84
C ALA A 30 14.31 -9.24 8.11
N VAL A 31 13.23 -10.02 8.21
CA VAL A 31 13.06 -11.26 7.45
C VAL A 31 12.87 -11.00 5.95
N LEU A 32 12.11 -9.96 5.60
CA LEU A 32 11.85 -9.56 4.22
C LEU A 32 13.11 -8.95 3.60
N GLN A 33 13.85 -8.13 4.35
CA GLN A 33 15.13 -7.59 3.88
C GLN A 33 16.14 -8.69 3.54
N ARG A 34 16.30 -9.69 4.42
CA ARG A 34 17.17 -10.85 4.18
C ARG A 34 16.72 -11.66 2.96
N LYS A 35 15.40 -11.87 2.81
CA LYS A 35 14.86 -12.56 1.64
C LYS A 35 15.16 -11.79 0.36
N LEU A 36 14.91 -10.48 0.32
CA LEU A 36 15.19 -9.62 -0.83
C LEU A 36 16.67 -9.66 -1.22
N GLN A 37 17.57 -9.54 -0.24
CA GLN A 37 19.03 -9.59 -0.44
C GLN A 37 19.54 -10.96 -0.93
N SER A 38 18.78 -12.03 -0.71
CA SER A 38 19.14 -13.38 -1.19
C SER A 38 18.83 -13.61 -2.68
N LEU A 39 18.08 -12.69 -3.31
CA LEU A 39 17.62 -12.86 -4.69
C LEU A 39 18.71 -12.38 -5.67
N PRO A 40 19.13 -13.21 -6.64
CA PRO A 40 20.26 -12.89 -7.52
C PRO A 40 19.94 -11.84 -8.58
N ASN A 41 18.66 -11.59 -8.85
CA ASN A 41 18.16 -10.66 -9.86
C ASN A 41 17.57 -9.39 -9.24
N VAL A 42 18.04 -9.00 -8.05
CA VAL A 42 17.58 -7.79 -7.35
C VAL A 42 18.75 -6.87 -7.06
N THR A 43 18.60 -5.59 -7.41
CA THR A 43 19.48 -4.51 -6.98
C THR A 43 18.74 -3.60 -6.01
N ILE A 44 19.37 -3.25 -4.88
CA ILE A 44 18.81 -2.35 -3.87
C ILE A 44 19.61 -1.06 -3.87
N LEU A 45 18.95 0.06 -4.18
CA LEU A 45 19.54 1.39 -4.20
C LEU A 45 18.94 2.19 -3.04
N LYS A 46 19.76 2.56 -2.05
CA LYS A 46 19.35 3.40 -0.93
C LYS A 46 19.71 4.85 -1.21
N MET A 47 19.14 5.78 -0.43
CA MET A 47 19.32 7.21 -0.64
C MET A 47 18.97 7.64 -2.08
N ALA A 48 18.10 6.89 -2.74
CA ALA A 48 17.77 7.06 -4.15
C ALA A 48 16.44 7.80 -4.26
N GLN A 49 16.47 9.02 -4.81
CA GLN A 49 15.27 9.81 -5.09
C GLN A 49 15.00 9.81 -6.58
N THR A 50 13.92 9.17 -7.02
CA THR A 50 13.41 9.33 -8.38
C THR A 50 13.20 10.81 -8.72
N THR A 51 13.72 11.24 -9.87
CA THR A 51 13.58 12.61 -10.36
C THR A 51 12.75 12.70 -11.64
N GLU A 52 12.82 11.70 -12.51
CA GLU A 52 12.14 11.72 -13.81
C GLU A 52 11.85 10.31 -14.32
N VAL A 53 10.64 10.11 -14.86
CA VAL A 53 10.27 8.88 -15.59
C VAL A 53 10.48 9.15 -17.07
N GLN A 54 11.26 8.28 -17.73
CA GLN A 54 11.55 8.38 -19.15
C GLN A 54 10.65 7.43 -19.95
N GLY A 55 10.24 7.87 -21.14
CA GLY A 55 9.46 7.07 -22.07
C GLY A 55 9.68 7.45 -23.52
N ASP A 56 9.27 6.57 -24.42
CA ASP A 56 9.35 6.76 -25.88
C ASP A 56 8.09 7.43 -26.48
N GLY A 57 7.21 7.94 -25.61
CA GLY A 57 5.90 8.50 -25.96
C GLY A 57 4.76 7.48 -25.95
N GLN A 58 5.05 6.18 -25.83
CA GLN A 58 4.04 5.11 -25.73
C GLN A 58 4.17 4.32 -24.43
N LYS A 59 5.40 4.07 -23.97
CA LYS A 59 5.68 3.30 -22.76
C LYS A 59 6.89 3.84 -22.01
N VAL A 60 7.05 3.36 -20.77
CA VAL A 60 8.24 3.61 -19.95
C VAL A 60 9.43 2.90 -20.57
N THR A 61 10.57 3.59 -20.61
CA THR A 61 11.86 3.07 -21.07
C THR A 61 12.96 3.24 -20.04
N GLY A 62 12.75 4.06 -19.02
CA GLY A 62 13.74 4.28 -17.97
C GLY A 62 13.29 5.19 -16.85
N LEU A 63 14.20 5.38 -15.91
CA LEU A 63 14.03 6.20 -14.72
C LEU A 63 15.34 6.92 -14.41
N LEU A 64 15.28 8.24 -14.21
CA LEU A 64 16.36 8.95 -13.54
C LEU A 64 16.11 8.99 -12.04
N TYR A 65 17.18 8.76 -11.28
CA TYR A 65 17.19 9.02 -9.85
C TYR A 65 18.45 9.79 -9.45
N LYS A 66 18.30 10.56 -8.39
CA LYS A 66 19.37 11.28 -7.72
C LYS A 66 19.82 10.49 -6.50
N ASP A 67 21.11 10.20 -6.41
CA ASP A 67 21.75 9.72 -5.18
C ASP A 67 21.85 10.89 -4.20
N ARG A 68 21.13 10.81 -3.08
CA ARG A 68 21.05 11.85 -2.06
C ARG A 68 22.32 11.94 -1.20
N ASN A 69 23.28 11.02 -1.34
CA ASN A 69 24.57 11.11 -0.66
C ASN A 69 25.51 12.14 -1.32
N ASN A 70 25.44 12.29 -2.65
CA ASN A 70 26.43 13.04 -3.43
C ASN A 70 25.82 13.88 -4.57
N ASP A 71 24.48 13.92 -4.67
CA ASP A 71 23.71 14.58 -5.71
C ASP A 71 23.93 14.07 -7.14
N ALA A 72 24.62 12.94 -7.34
CA ALA A 72 24.81 12.33 -8.64
C ALA A 72 23.49 11.84 -9.22
N VAL A 73 23.33 12.01 -10.53
CA VAL A 73 22.16 11.55 -11.26
C VAL A 73 22.52 10.29 -12.02
N HIS A 74 21.67 9.27 -11.88
CA HIS A 74 21.83 7.96 -12.48
C HIS A 74 20.58 7.60 -13.28
N THR A 75 20.77 6.80 -14.32
CA THR A 75 19.68 6.26 -15.14
C THR A 75 19.56 4.76 -14.92
N VAL A 76 18.34 4.27 -14.84
CA VAL A 76 18.01 2.84 -14.86
C VAL A 76 17.12 2.58 -16.07
N GLU A 77 17.59 1.77 -17.01
CA GLU A 77 16.76 1.26 -18.12
C GLU A 77 15.79 0.20 -17.58
N LEU A 78 14.50 0.39 -17.83
CA LEU A 78 13.44 -0.48 -17.32
C LEU A 78 12.14 -0.30 -18.13
N GLU A 79 11.25 -1.30 -18.05
CA GLU A 79 9.97 -1.30 -18.78
C GLU A 79 8.76 -1.07 -17.87
N GLY A 80 8.95 -1.03 -16.54
CA GLY A 80 7.85 -0.88 -15.58
C GLY A 80 8.30 -0.33 -14.23
N ILE A 81 7.48 0.53 -13.64
CA ILE A 81 7.71 1.15 -12.32
C ILE A 81 6.53 0.82 -11.42
N PHE A 82 6.80 0.15 -10.31
CA PHE A 82 5.80 -0.18 -9.28
C PHE A 82 6.00 0.73 -8.08
N VAL A 83 5.15 1.77 -7.96
CA VAL A 83 5.24 2.74 -6.86
C VAL A 83 4.62 2.15 -5.59
N GLN A 84 5.45 1.97 -4.56
CA GLN A 84 5.06 1.33 -3.28
C GLN A 84 5.46 2.18 -2.06
N ILE A 85 5.24 3.51 -2.16
CA ILE A 85 5.60 4.48 -1.09
C ILE A 85 4.67 4.33 0.12
N GLY A 86 3.38 4.10 -0.13
CA GLY A 86 2.37 3.94 0.89
C GLY A 86 0.97 4.21 0.34
N LEU A 87 -0.03 3.92 1.16
CA LEU A 87 -1.42 4.25 0.92
C LEU A 87 -1.84 5.35 1.90
N LEU A 88 -2.49 6.39 1.40
CA LEU A 88 -3.17 7.38 2.24
C LEU A 88 -4.68 7.11 2.19
N PRO A 89 -5.30 6.59 3.25
CA PRO A 89 -6.75 6.39 3.30
C PRO A 89 -7.49 7.74 3.20
N ASN A 90 -8.62 7.76 2.49
CA ASN A 90 -9.48 8.95 2.35
C ASN A 90 -10.38 9.18 3.59
N SER A 91 -9.80 9.14 4.78
CA SER A 91 -10.46 9.20 6.09
C SER A 91 -10.08 10.43 6.90
N ASP A 92 -9.25 11.32 6.37
CA ASP A 92 -8.74 12.49 7.09
C ASP A 92 -9.85 13.38 7.68
N TRP A 93 -10.96 13.50 6.96
CA TRP A 93 -12.15 14.26 7.40
C TRP A 93 -12.90 13.62 8.58
N LEU A 94 -12.58 12.37 8.92
CA LEU A 94 -13.17 11.61 10.02
C LEU A 94 -12.33 11.62 11.31
N LYS A 95 -11.15 12.28 11.29
CA LYS A 95 -10.28 12.40 12.46
C LYS A 95 -11.04 12.97 13.66
N GLY A 96 -10.97 12.26 14.80
CA GLY A 96 -11.66 12.62 16.02
C GLY A 96 -13.12 12.17 16.10
N SER A 97 -13.70 11.67 15.00
CA SER A 97 -15.06 11.13 14.96
C SER A 97 -15.05 9.61 15.12
N VAL A 98 -14.35 8.88 14.24
CA VAL A 98 -14.16 7.43 14.35
C VAL A 98 -12.71 7.09 14.69
N GLU A 99 -12.50 5.93 15.31
CA GLU A 99 -11.17 5.43 15.62
C GLU A 99 -10.42 5.07 14.34
N LEU A 100 -9.21 5.62 14.19
CA LEU A 100 -8.33 5.39 13.06
C LEU A 100 -7.06 4.69 13.52
N SER A 101 -6.51 3.81 12.68
CA SER A 101 -5.19 3.22 12.88
C SER A 101 -4.10 4.30 12.81
N ARG A 102 -2.87 3.97 13.23
CA ARG A 102 -1.71 4.86 13.06
C ARG A 102 -1.44 5.25 11.60
N PHE A 103 -2.00 4.52 10.64
CA PHE A 103 -1.90 4.78 9.21
C PHE A 103 -3.11 5.53 8.63
N GLY A 104 -4.05 5.95 9.49
CA GLY A 104 -5.27 6.65 9.10
C GLY A 104 -6.40 5.73 8.64
N GLU A 105 -6.24 4.41 8.67
CA GLU A 105 -7.30 3.49 8.24
C GLU A 105 -8.43 3.46 9.29
N ILE A 106 -9.68 3.38 8.85
CA ILE A 106 -10.82 3.21 9.76
C ILE A 106 -10.73 1.82 10.39
N ILE A 107 -10.63 1.76 11.71
CA ILE A 107 -10.61 0.49 12.43
C ILE A 107 -12.00 -0.12 12.36
N VAL A 108 -12.06 -1.36 11.85
CA VAL A 108 -13.30 -2.12 11.76
C VAL A 108 -13.14 -3.52 12.31
N ASP A 109 -14.23 -4.07 12.84
CA ASP A 109 -14.30 -5.48 13.22
C ASP A 109 -14.61 -6.41 12.02
N ALA A 110 -14.81 -7.69 12.30
CA ALA A 110 -15.17 -8.68 11.28
C ALA A 110 -16.53 -8.42 10.61
N LYS A 111 -17.37 -7.51 11.12
CA LYS A 111 -18.66 -7.10 10.53
C LYS A 111 -18.58 -5.75 9.82
N GLY A 112 -17.43 -5.07 9.83
CA GLY A 112 -17.29 -3.72 9.28
C GLY A 112 -17.78 -2.63 10.24
N GLN A 113 -18.02 -2.95 11.52
CA GLN A 113 -18.44 -1.99 12.53
C GLN A 113 -17.26 -1.11 12.94
N THR A 114 -17.50 0.20 13.02
CA THR A 114 -16.52 1.17 13.54
C THR A 114 -16.67 1.36 15.05
N SER A 115 -15.89 2.29 15.62
CA SER A 115 -16.04 2.72 17.01
C SER A 115 -17.37 3.41 17.33
N ILE A 116 -18.14 3.85 16.32
CA ILE A 116 -19.47 4.45 16.49
C ILE A 116 -20.55 3.42 16.13
N PRO A 117 -21.48 3.08 17.06
CA PRO A 117 -22.63 2.25 16.75
C PRO A 117 -23.47 2.81 15.59
N GLY A 118 -23.78 1.97 14.62
CA GLY A 118 -24.53 2.37 13.42
C GLY A 118 -23.69 2.97 12.29
N VAL A 119 -22.39 3.18 12.50
CA VAL A 119 -21.44 3.59 11.46
C VAL A 119 -20.58 2.39 11.07
N PHE A 120 -20.53 2.11 9.76
CA PHE A 120 -19.81 1.00 9.16
C PHE A 120 -18.84 1.51 8.11
N ALA A 121 -17.77 0.75 7.85
CA ALA A 121 -16.82 1.06 6.78
C ALA A 121 -16.40 -0.21 6.05
N ALA A 122 -16.01 -0.07 4.78
CA ALA A 122 -15.62 -1.17 3.91
C ALA A 122 -14.57 -0.75 2.88
N GLY A 123 -13.81 -1.73 2.39
CA GLY A 123 -12.78 -1.53 1.36
C GLY A 123 -11.53 -0.85 1.88
N ASP A 124 -10.75 -0.28 0.96
CA ASP A 124 -9.36 0.14 1.20
C ASP A 124 -9.17 1.19 2.30
N VAL A 125 -10.22 1.96 2.62
CA VAL A 125 -10.21 2.95 3.70
C VAL A 125 -10.13 2.33 5.10
N THR A 126 -10.41 1.03 5.23
CA THR A 126 -10.42 0.31 6.51
C THR A 126 -9.12 -0.42 6.78
N THR A 127 -9.02 -1.01 7.98
CA THR A 127 -7.92 -1.90 8.39
C THR A 127 -7.92 -3.26 7.67
N VAL A 128 -8.71 -3.46 6.62
CA VAL A 128 -8.56 -4.65 5.76
C VAL A 128 -7.13 -4.70 5.20
N PRO A 129 -6.40 -5.81 5.37
CA PRO A 129 -4.95 -5.84 5.14
C PRO A 129 -4.56 -5.74 3.66
N TYR A 130 -5.47 -6.06 2.75
CA TYR A 130 -5.20 -6.13 1.31
C TYR A 130 -6.14 -5.23 0.53
N LYS A 131 -5.61 -4.59 -0.50
CA LYS A 131 -6.27 -3.52 -1.24
C LYS A 131 -6.52 -4.00 -2.67
N GLN A 132 -7.69 -4.59 -2.90
CA GLN A 132 -8.07 -5.26 -4.14
C GLN A 132 -9.57 -5.12 -4.39
N ILE A 133 -9.98 -5.05 -5.66
CA ILE A 133 -11.39 -4.89 -6.05
C ILE A 133 -12.28 -5.98 -5.44
N VAL A 134 -11.90 -7.25 -5.61
CA VAL A 134 -12.71 -8.38 -5.10
C VAL A 134 -12.79 -8.41 -3.57
N ILE A 135 -11.74 -7.96 -2.89
CA ILE A 135 -11.70 -7.87 -1.43
C ILE A 135 -12.64 -6.74 -0.97
N ALA A 136 -12.54 -5.56 -1.58
CA ALA A 136 -13.41 -4.43 -1.29
C ALA A 136 -14.89 -4.75 -1.55
N LEU A 137 -15.21 -5.52 -2.59
CA LEU A 137 -16.58 -6.01 -2.84
C LEU A 137 -17.09 -6.91 -1.70
N GLY A 138 -16.26 -7.83 -1.23
CA GLY A 138 -16.59 -8.68 -0.08
C GLY A 138 -16.81 -7.88 1.20
N GLU A 139 -15.92 -6.93 1.48
CA GLU A 139 -16.05 -6.01 2.62
C GLU A 139 -17.31 -5.15 2.52
N GLY A 140 -17.66 -4.68 1.32
CA GLY A 140 -18.87 -3.90 1.06
C GLY A 140 -20.16 -4.70 1.33
N ALA A 141 -20.22 -5.95 0.86
CA ALA A 141 -21.34 -6.84 1.15
C ALA A 141 -21.52 -7.06 2.66
N LYS A 142 -20.41 -7.29 3.37
CA LYS A 142 -20.37 -7.48 4.83
C LYS A 142 -20.86 -6.27 5.61
N ALA A 143 -20.37 -5.08 5.27
CA ALA A 143 -20.81 -3.83 5.90
C ALA A 143 -22.28 -3.53 5.61
N SER A 144 -22.75 -3.77 4.39
CA SER A 144 -24.16 -3.59 4.01
C SER A 144 -25.11 -4.48 4.82
N LEU A 145 -24.81 -5.78 4.93
CA LEU A 145 -25.62 -6.71 5.72
C LEU A 145 -25.59 -6.39 7.21
N SER A 146 -24.46 -5.91 7.72
CA SER A 146 -24.31 -5.52 9.12
C SER A 146 -25.06 -4.24 9.45
N ALA A 147 -25.08 -3.27 8.54
CA ALA A 147 -25.92 -2.09 8.66
C ALA A 147 -27.42 -2.45 8.66
N PHE A 148 -27.83 -3.39 7.81
CA PHE A 148 -29.20 -3.88 7.79
C PHE A 148 -29.60 -4.60 9.10
N ASP A 149 -28.76 -5.50 9.63
CA ASP A 149 -28.98 -6.16 10.93
C ASP A 149 -29.09 -5.12 12.07
N HIS A 150 -28.24 -4.10 12.06
CA HIS A 150 -28.32 -2.99 13.01
C HIS A 150 -29.65 -2.26 12.93
N LEU A 151 -30.12 -1.91 11.73
CA LEU A 151 -31.42 -1.25 11.56
C LEU A 151 -32.58 -2.10 12.09
N ILE A 152 -32.61 -3.40 11.81
CA ILE A 152 -33.68 -4.28 12.30
C ILE A 152 -33.71 -4.30 13.83
N ARG A 153 -32.55 -4.41 14.48
CA ARG A 153 -32.44 -4.52 15.94
C ARG A 153 -32.66 -3.19 16.67
N SER A 154 -32.33 -2.08 16.04
CA SER A 154 -32.48 -0.74 16.61
C SER A 154 -33.89 -0.14 16.38
N SER A 155 -34.65 -0.64 15.40
CA SER A 155 -36.00 -0.14 15.06
C SER A 155 -37.14 -1.00 15.60
N ALA A 156 -36.87 -2.19 16.12
CA ALA A 156 -37.88 -3.02 16.75
C ALA A 156 -38.33 -2.40 18.10
N PRO A 157 -39.64 -2.23 18.34
CA PRO A 157 -40.12 -1.86 19.67
C PRO A 157 -39.76 -2.96 20.69
N ALA A 158 -39.48 -2.54 21.92
CA ALA A 158 -39.20 -3.42 23.05
C ALA A 158 -40.39 -4.33 23.40
#